data_AF-A0A660R234-F1
#
_entry.id   AF-A0A660R234-F1
#
_cell.length_a   1.000
_cell.length_b   1.000
_cell.length_c   1.000
_cell.angle_alpha   90.00
_cell.angle_beta   90.00
_cell.angle_gamma   90.00
#
_symmetry.space_group_name_H-M   'P 1'
#
loop_
_entity.id
_entity.type
_entity.pdbx_description
1 polymer ?
#
loop_
_entity_poly.entity_id
_entity_poly.type
_entity_poly.pdbx_seq_one_letter_code
_entity_poly.pdbx_strand_id
1 'polypeptide(L)' 'MGRLFLNTAVAGLLAMLVIGWPLCSNAQERPNVILIIGDDISWNDFGCYGNSGIRTPNIDRLAASGMRFDNAFL' A
#
# COMPACT_ATOMS: atom_id res chain seq x y z
N MET A 1 -22.46 32.97 -40.58
CA MET A 1 -21.89 33.39 -39.28
C MET A 1 -22.42 32.58 -38.09
N GLY A 2 -23.74 32.41 -37.90
CA GLY A 2 -24.29 31.86 -36.64
C GLY A 2 -24.00 30.38 -36.30
N ARG A 3 -23.83 29.50 -37.30
CA ARG A 3 -23.57 28.05 -37.06
C ARG A 3 -22.16 27.78 -36.52
N LEU A 4 -21.18 28.64 -36.85
CA LEU A 4 -19.80 28.50 -36.37
C LEU A 4 -19.69 28.85 -34.89
N PHE A 5 -20.37 29.93 -34.47
CA PHE A 5 -20.46 30.34 -33.07
C PHE A 5 -21.15 29.29 -32.18
N LEU A 6 -22.21 28.66 -32.71
CA LEU A 6 -22.94 27.61 -32.00
C LEU A 6 -22.06 26.38 -31.76
N ASN A 7 -21.31 25.93 -32.78
CA ASN A 7 -20.41 24.78 -32.64
C ASN A 7 -19.24 25.05 -31.69
N THR A 8 -18.68 26.27 -31.68
CA THR A 8 -17.61 26.63 -30.72
C THR A 8 -18.11 26.69 -29.28
N ALA A 9 -19.35 27.16 -29.07
CA ALA A 9 -19.95 27.20 -27.74
C ALA A 9 -20.24 25.77 -27.22
N VAL A 10 -20.76 24.89 -28.08
CA VAL A 10 -21.02 23.48 -27.73
C VAL A 10 -19.73 22.72 -27.44
N ALA A 11 -18.67 22.94 -28.22
CA ALA A 11 -17.36 22.34 -27.98
C ALA A 11 -16.73 22.82 -26.65
N GLY A 12 -16.87 24.11 -26.33
CA GLY A 12 -16.44 24.67 -25.04
C GLY A 12 -17.19 24.08 -23.84
N LEU A 13 -18.51 23.88 -23.98
CA LEU A 13 -19.35 23.28 -22.95
C LEU A 13 -19.01 21.79 -22.73
N LEU A 14 -18.77 21.05 -23.80
CA LEU A 14 -18.31 19.65 -23.76
C LEU A 14 -16.93 19.53 -23.12
N ALA A 15 -16.00 20.45 -23.44
CA ALA A 15 -14.67 20.47 -22.82
C ALA A 15 -14.76 20.74 -21.31
N MET A 16 -15.64 21.64 -20.87
CA MET A 16 -15.90 21.89 -19.44
C MET A 16 -16.49 20.68 -18.71
N LEU A 17 -17.38 19.91 -19.37
CA LEU A 17 -17.97 18.70 -18.80
C LEU A 17 -16.96 17.55 -18.65
N VAL A 18 -15.96 17.46 -19.54
CA VAL A 18 -14.91 16.42 -19.47
C VAL A 18 -13.85 16.76 -18.42
N ILE A 19 -13.49 18.03 -18.27
CA ILE A 19 -12.50 18.49 -17.26
C ILE A 19 -13.08 18.45 -15.84
N GLY A 20 -14.39 18.66 -15.70
CA GLY A 20 -15.09 18.63 -14.41
C GLY A 20 -15.39 17.23 -13.88
N TRP A 21 -15.05 16.15 -14.59
CA TRP A 21 -15.26 14.80 -14.08
C TRP A 21 -14.31 14.58 -12.90
N PRO A 22 -14.82 14.40 -11.66
CA PRO A 22 -13.94 14.04 -10.58
C PRO A 22 -13.36 12.68 -10.95
N LEU A 23 -12.05 12.63 -11.19
CA LEU A 23 -11.31 11.40 -11.08
C LEU A 23 -11.61 10.92 -9.67
N CYS A 24 -12.51 9.95 -9.53
CA CYS A 24 -12.84 9.34 -8.26
C CYS A 24 -11.51 8.93 -7.64
N SER A 25 -11.03 9.72 -6.68
CA SER A 25 -9.87 9.40 -5.90
C SER A 25 -10.21 8.08 -5.24
N ASN A 26 -9.56 7.01 -5.65
CA ASN A 26 -9.62 5.74 -4.96
C ASN A 26 -8.99 6.01 -3.60
N ALA A 27 -9.82 6.34 -2.61
CA ALA A 27 -9.35 6.66 -1.27
C ALA A 27 -8.61 5.42 -0.80
N GLN A 28 -7.28 5.54 -0.67
CA GLN A 28 -6.43 4.43 -0.28
C GLN A 28 -7.06 3.77 0.95
N GLU A 29 -7.47 2.51 0.81
CA GLU A 29 -8.07 1.78 1.91
C GLU A 29 -7.10 1.82 3.09
N ARG A 30 -7.60 2.26 4.25
CA ARG A 30 -6.77 2.34 5.46
C ARG A 30 -6.35 0.92 5.82
N PRO A 31 -5.05 0.61 5.87
CA PRO A 31 -4.61 -0.74 6.18
C PRO A 31 -4.95 -1.09 7.63
N ASN A 32 -5.25 -2.36 7.88
CA ASN A 32 -5.26 -2.88 9.24
C ASN A 32 -3.81 -3.06 9.72
N VAL A 33 -3.50 -2.56 10.91
CA VAL A 33 -2.17 -2.70 11.53
C VAL A 33 -2.28 -3.66 12.70
N ILE A 34 -1.53 -4.76 12.65
CA ILE A 34 -1.43 -5.74 13.74
C ILE A 34 -0.01 -5.65 14.30
N LEU A 35 0.10 -5.29 15.58
CA LEU A 35 1.36 -5.28 16.32
C LEU A 35 1.44 -6.53 17.19
N ILE A 36 2.43 -7.38 16.94
CA ILE A 36 2.69 -8.60 17.70
C ILE A 36 4.01 -8.38 18.46
N ILE A 37 3.96 -8.48 19.78
CA ILE A 37 5.12 -8.37 20.65
C ILE A 37 5.20 -9.68 21.44
N GLY A 38 6.37 -10.32 21.43
CA GLY A 38 6.67 -11.42 22.31
C GLY A 38 7.54 -10.96 23.48
N ASP A 39 7.29 -11.51 24.65
CA ASP A 39 8.07 -11.26 25.86
C ASP A 39 9.30 -12.18 25.89
N ASP A 40 10.41 -11.69 26.43
CA ASP A 40 11.69 -12.42 26.56
C ASP A 40 12.22 -13.10 25.27
N ILE A 41 11.88 -12.56 24.10
CA ILE A 41 12.37 -13.07 22.82
C ILE A 41 13.76 -12.50 22.50
N SER A 42 14.71 -13.39 22.22
CA SER A 42 16.03 -13.04 21.68
C SER A 42 16.04 -13.06 20.15
N TRP A 43 16.94 -12.30 19.55
CA TRP A 43 17.05 -12.19 18.08
C TRP A 43 17.32 -13.54 17.39
N ASN A 44 17.98 -14.47 18.07
CA ASN A 44 18.33 -15.80 17.57
C ASN A 44 17.29 -16.88 17.90
N ASP A 45 16.09 -16.54 18.36
CA ASP A 45 15.04 -17.52 18.66
C ASP A 45 14.21 -17.95 17.43
N PHE A 46 14.44 -17.34 16.27
CA PHE A 46 13.72 -17.66 15.04
C PHE A 46 14.63 -18.30 13.98
N GLY A 47 14.05 -19.22 13.20
CA GLY A 47 14.71 -19.88 12.09
C GLY A 47 15.22 -18.89 11.03
N CYS A 48 14.46 -17.82 10.76
CA CYS A 48 14.87 -16.78 9.82
C CYS A 48 16.09 -15.93 10.25
N TYR A 49 16.55 -16.05 11.49
CA TYR A 49 17.83 -15.50 11.98
C TYR A 49 18.94 -16.56 12.09
N GLY A 50 18.73 -17.77 11.56
CA GLY A 50 19.73 -18.83 11.47
C GLY A 50 19.66 -19.89 12.57
N ASN A 51 18.63 -19.90 13.41
CA ASN A 51 18.46 -20.95 14.41
C ASN A 51 18.01 -22.27 13.76
N SER A 52 18.85 -23.29 13.79
CA SER A 52 18.55 -24.61 13.21
C SER A 52 17.78 -25.56 14.15
N GLY A 53 17.66 -25.21 15.44
CA GLY A 53 17.02 -26.04 16.46
C GLY A 53 15.56 -25.68 16.73
N ILE A 54 15.15 -24.44 16.46
CA ILE A 54 13.80 -23.92 16.70
C ILE A 54 13.03 -23.84 15.38
N ARG A 55 11.78 -24.31 15.39
CA ARG A 55 10.90 -24.30 14.21
C ARG A 55 9.87 -23.17 14.32
N THR A 56 10.04 -22.12 13.52
CA THR A 56 9.15 -20.93 13.52
C THR A 56 8.51 -20.67 12.15
N PRO A 57 7.87 -21.67 11.51
CA PRO A 57 7.52 -21.60 10.08
C PRO A 57 6.58 -20.45 9.71
N ASN A 58 5.76 -19.96 10.66
CA ASN A 58 4.88 -18.82 10.42
C ASN A 58 5.64 -17.48 10.42
N ILE A 59 6.62 -17.33 11.32
CA ILE A 59 7.47 -16.14 11.40
C ILE A 59 8.49 -16.15 10.26
N ASP A 60 9.04 -17.33 9.95
CA ASP A 60 9.98 -17.50 8.84
C ASP A 60 9.32 -17.12 7.50
N ARG A 61 8.07 -17.55 7.30
CA ARG A 61 7.27 -17.16 6.14
C ARG A 61 6.96 -15.66 6.13
N LEU A 62 6.62 -15.07 7.27
CA LEU A 62 6.37 -13.62 7.37
C LEU A 62 7.62 -12.81 6.99
N ALA A 63 8.79 -13.22 7.48
CA ALA A 63 10.07 -12.62 7.13
C ALA A 63 10.40 -12.78 5.64
N ALA A 64 10.13 -13.95 5.05
CA ALA A 64 10.37 -14.23 3.64
C ALA A 64 9.42 -13.46 2.69
N SER A 65 8.17 -13.22 3.10
CA SER A 65 7.19 -12.47 2.30
C SER A 65 7.21 -10.96 2.56
N GLY A 66 8.08 -10.48 3.45
CA GLY A 66 8.08 -9.12 3.94
C GLY A 66 9.49 -8.57 4.12
N MET A 67 9.68 -7.84 5.21
CA MET A 67 10.97 -7.27 5.58
C MET A 67 11.40 -7.83 6.94
N ARG A 68 12.67 -8.20 7.06
CA ARG A 68 13.32 -8.65 8.29
C ARG A 68 14.46 -7.68 8.59
N PHE A 69 14.57 -7.23 9.84
CA PHE A 69 15.59 -6.28 10.25
C PHE A 69 16.74 -7.00 10.94
N ASP A 70 17.94 -6.96 10.36
CA ASP A 70 19.14 -7.59 10.95
C ASP A 70 19.71 -6.79 12.14
N ASN A 71 19.35 -5.51 12.26
CA ASN A 71 19.87 -4.61 13.29
C ASN A 71 18.72 -3.80 13.93
N ALA A 72 17.88 -4.48 14.71
CA ALA A 72 16.85 -3.85 15.53
C ALA A 72 17.30 -3.82 17.00
N PHE A 73 17.24 -2.65 17.63
CA PHE A 73 17.68 -2.42 19.02
C PHE A 73 16.48 -2.02 19.89
N LEU A 74 16.57 -2.30 21.20
CA LEU A 74 15.60 -1.92 22.23
C LEU A 74 15.87 -0.49 22.75
#